data_AF-A0A7Y5SX65-F1
#
_entry.id   AF-A0A7Y5SX65-F1
#
_cell.length_a   1.000
_cell.length_b   1.000
_cell.length_c   1.000
_cell.angle_alpha   90.00
_cell.angle_beta   90.00
_cell.angle_gamma   90.00
#
_symmetry.space_group_name_H-M   'P 1'
#
loop_
_entity.id
_entity.type
_entity.pdbx_description
1 polymer ?
#
loop_
_entity_poly.entity_id
_entity_poly.type
_entity_poly.pdbx_seq_one_letter_code
_entity_poly.pdbx_strand_id
1 'polypeptide(L)'
;MAVRKPAPSTATSAKRRTRLGALTLLTLTASLGTSVVLNLLAARFDYRWDVTAGGDQRLADRTVRVLNTLTAPARVVIAADLREVDSRARDRVSDVLAEMRRRTRNLRYTIIDSGSPRGVEQYREIVGELVDAERPLLREQSASIELGASGAASLAAYLNDTLSPALIGAGEGVSAGTPEGQAAKRQIE
;
A
#
# COMPACT_ATOMS: atom_id res chain seq x y z
N MET A 1 -22.89 -82.52 60.74
CA MET A 1 -23.07 -82.09 59.34
C MET A 1 -22.34 -80.76 59.15
N ALA A 2 -21.13 -80.76 58.58
CA ALA A 2 -20.25 -79.60 58.55
C ALA A 2 -20.30 -78.91 57.18
N VAL A 3 -20.69 -77.63 57.15
CA VAL A 3 -20.73 -76.81 55.93
C VAL A 3 -19.41 -76.02 55.82
N ARG A 4 -18.61 -76.32 54.80
CA ARG A 4 -17.41 -75.55 54.45
C ARG A 4 -17.81 -74.18 53.88
N LYS A 5 -17.30 -73.09 54.48
CA LYS A 5 -17.28 -71.76 53.88
C LYS A 5 -16.19 -71.69 52.78
N PRO A 6 -16.50 -71.26 51.55
CA PRO A 6 -15.46 -70.94 50.57
C PRO A 6 -14.83 -69.57 50.86
N ALA A 7 -13.50 -69.49 50.75
CA ALA A 7 -12.74 -68.25 50.87
C ALA A 7 -12.94 -67.34 49.65
N PRO A 8 -12.92 -65.99 49.81
CA PRO A 8 -13.08 -65.07 48.68
C PRO A 8 -11.82 -65.02 47.81
N SER A 9 -11.97 -65.27 46.51
CA SER A 9 -10.89 -65.12 45.51
C SER A 9 -10.61 -63.64 45.25
N THR A 10 -9.59 -63.08 45.91
CA THR A 10 -9.19 -61.66 45.77
C THR A 10 -8.30 -61.36 44.57
N ALA A 11 -7.89 -62.37 43.80
CA ALA A 11 -6.89 -62.23 42.73
C ALA A 11 -7.40 -61.49 41.46
N THR A 12 -8.70 -61.50 41.17
CA THR A 12 -9.24 -60.95 39.90
C THR A 12 -9.39 -59.42 39.93
N SER A 13 -9.59 -58.82 41.12
CA SER A 13 -9.85 -57.39 41.28
C SER A 13 -8.59 -56.52 41.15
N ALA A 14 -7.43 -57.02 41.59
CA ALA A 14 -6.17 -56.29 41.54
C ALA A 14 -5.71 -56.01 40.10
N LYS A 15 -5.81 -57.01 39.20
CA LYS A 15 -5.38 -56.90 37.80
C LYS A 15 -6.26 -55.95 36.96
N ARG A 16 -7.56 -55.86 37.28
CA ARG A 16 -8.45 -54.86 36.67
C ARG A 16 -8.15 -53.45 37.17
N ARG A 17 -7.85 -53.29 38.47
CA ARG A 17 -7.54 -52.00 39.08
C ARG A 17 -6.22 -51.41 38.58
N THR A 18 -5.19 -52.24 38.38
CA THR A 18 -3.92 -51.80 37.78
C THR A 18 -4.08 -51.43 36.31
N ARG A 19 -4.88 -52.18 35.54
CA ARG A 19 -5.19 -51.85 34.14
C ARG A 19 -5.99 -50.55 34.02
N LEU A 20 -6.95 -50.31 34.90
CA LEU A 20 -7.70 -49.06 34.95
C LEU A 20 -6.81 -47.88 35.34
N GLY A 21 -5.94 -48.05 36.33
CA GLY A 21 -4.97 -47.00 36.71
C GLY A 21 -3.96 -46.67 35.60
N ALA A 22 -3.50 -47.68 34.85
CA ALA A 22 -2.63 -47.47 33.70
C ALA A 22 -3.33 -46.72 32.56
N LEU A 23 -4.61 -47.04 32.30
CA LEU A 23 -5.40 -46.35 31.28
C LEU A 23 -5.68 -44.90 31.66
N THR A 24 -6.05 -44.61 32.91
CA THR A 24 -6.31 -43.23 33.35
C THR A 24 -5.03 -42.39 33.35
N LEU A 25 -3.89 -42.96 33.73
CA LEU A 25 -2.61 -42.27 33.68
C LEU A 25 -2.19 -41.96 32.23
N LEU A 26 -2.44 -42.89 31.31
CA LEU A 26 -2.18 -42.69 29.89
C LEU A 26 -3.02 -41.56 29.31
N THR A 27 -4.32 -41.51 29.62
CA THR A 27 -5.21 -40.45 29.12
C THR A 27 -4.88 -39.09 29.72
N LEU A 28 -4.51 -39.04 31.00
CA LEU A 28 -4.05 -37.81 31.65
C LEU A 28 -2.77 -37.28 31.00
N THR A 29 -1.79 -38.17 30.78
CA THR A 29 -0.51 -37.80 30.16
C THR A 29 -0.70 -37.35 28.72
N ALA A 30 -1.55 -38.04 27.94
CA ALA A 30 -1.89 -37.65 26.58
C ALA A 30 -2.58 -36.28 26.53
N SER A 31 -3.50 -36.00 27.46
CA SER A 31 -4.18 -34.71 27.54
C SER A 31 -3.22 -33.57 27.88
N LEU A 32 -2.38 -33.75 28.90
CA LEU A 32 -1.35 -32.78 29.29
C LEU A 32 -0.35 -32.53 28.15
N GLY A 33 0.12 -33.60 27.50
CA GLY A 33 1.02 -33.50 26.36
C GLY A 33 0.40 -32.70 25.20
N THR A 34 -0.87 -32.95 24.90
CA THR A 34 -1.60 -32.20 23.87
C THR A 34 -1.69 -30.72 24.20
N SER A 35 -2.02 -30.36 25.46
CA SER A 35 -2.07 -28.96 25.89
C SER A 35 -0.72 -28.25 25.80
N VAL A 36 0.37 -28.93 26.17
CA VAL A 36 1.74 -28.36 26.08
C VAL A 36 2.15 -28.16 24.63
N VAL A 37 1.90 -29.13 23.74
CA VAL A 37 2.19 -29.00 22.32
C VAL A 37 1.39 -27.85 21.70
N LEU A 38 0.10 -27.74 22.01
CA LEU A 38 -0.75 -26.64 21.54
C LEU A 38 -0.26 -25.28 22.04
N ASN A 39 0.20 -25.19 23.30
CA ASN A 39 0.72 -23.94 23.85
C ASN A 39 2.05 -23.53 23.17
N LEU A 40 2.95 -24.48 22.96
CA LEU A 40 4.20 -24.24 22.23
C LEU A 40 3.95 -23.86 20.77
N LEU A 41 3.00 -24.51 20.11
CA LEU A 41 2.59 -24.15 18.75
C LEU A 41 1.98 -22.74 18.72
N ALA A 42 1.12 -22.39 19.68
CA ALA A 42 0.52 -21.07 19.79
C ALA A 42 1.57 -19.98 20.08
N ALA A 43 2.59 -20.26 20.88
CA ALA A 43 3.68 -19.32 21.17
C ALA A 43 4.66 -19.16 19.99
N ARG A 44 4.82 -20.19 19.15
CA ARG A 44 5.72 -20.18 17.98
C ARG A 44 5.04 -19.61 16.73
N PHE A 45 3.73 -19.80 16.60
CA PHE A 45 2.93 -19.39 15.45
C PHE A 45 1.77 -18.51 15.91
N ASP A 46 1.93 -17.18 15.79
CA ASP A 46 0.85 -16.18 15.90
C ASP A 46 -0.12 -16.27 14.69
N TYR A 47 -0.60 -17.48 14.37
CA TYR A 47 -1.61 -17.66 13.35
C TYR A 47 -2.97 -17.35 13.95
N ARG A 48 -3.31 -16.06 14.00
CA ARG A 48 -4.64 -15.58 14.38
C ARG A 48 -5.65 -16.10 13.36
N TRP A 49 -6.43 -17.11 13.77
CA TRP A 49 -7.64 -17.48 13.05
C TRP A 49 -8.62 -16.33 13.21
N ASP A 50 -8.62 -15.43 12.23
CA ASP A 50 -9.56 -14.32 12.15
C ASP A 50 -10.94 -14.88 11.79
N VAL A 51 -11.69 -15.26 12.82
CA VAL A 51 -13.10 -15.67 12.74
C VAL A 51 -14.04 -14.46 12.64
N THR A 52 -13.50 -13.25 12.51
CA THR A 52 -14.25 -11.99 12.31
C THR A 52 -14.27 -11.54 10.85
N ALA A 53 -14.22 -12.47 9.90
CA ALA A 53 -14.69 -12.23 8.53
C ALA A 53 -16.21 -11.96 8.48
N GLY A 54 -16.67 -10.92 9.18
CA GLY A 54 -17.97 -10.30 9.01
C GLY A 54 -17.95 -9.60 7.67
N GLY A 55 -18.46 -10.28 6.65
CA GLY A 55 -18.56 -9.82 5.27
C GLY A 55 -19.54 -8.67 5.03
N ASP A 56 -19.60 -7.69 5.94
CA ASP A 56 -20.55 -6.58 5.89
C ASP A 56 -20.03 -5.35 5.13
N GLN A 57 -18.72 -5.25 4.87
CA GLN A 57 -18.17 -4.16 4.07
C GLN A 57 -18.18 -4.49 2.57
N ARG A 58 -19.34 -4.31 1.93
CA ARG A 58 -19.41 -4.33 0.45
C ARG A 58 -18.69 -3.10 -0.12
N LEU A 59 -17.74 -3.34 -1.02
CA LEU A 59 -17.11 -2.26 -1.79
C LEU A 59 -18.17 -1.51 -2.59
N ALA A 60 -18.06 -0.18 -2.63
CA ALA A 60 -18.91 0.62 -3.49
C ALA A 60 -18.71 0.24 -4.98
N ASP A 61 -19.78 0.30 -5.77
CA ASP A 61 -19.74 -0.04 -7.20
C ASP A 61 -18.72 0.79 -7.99
N ARG A 62 -18.48 2.04 -7.55
CA ARG A 62 -17.43 2.89 -8.11
C ARG A 62 -16.03 2.31 -7.90
N THR A 63 -15.74 1.83 -6.68
CA THR A 63 -14.46 1.20 -6.35
C THR A 63 -14.28 -0.06 -7.17
N VAL A 64 -15.31 -0.90 -7.29
CA VAL A 64 -15.24 -2.12 -8.11
C VAL A 64 -14.90 -1.80 -9.56
N ARG A 65 -15.53 -0.77 -10.14
CA ARG A 65 -15.22 -0.33 -11.51
C ARG A 65 -13.75 0.09 -11.67
N VAL A 66 -13.22 0.88 -10.73
CA VAL A 66 -11.80 1.30 -10.76
C VAL A 66 -10.87 0.09 -10.60
N LEU A 67 -11.21 -0.86 -9.73
CA LEU A 67 -10.40 -2.07 -9.56
C LEU A 67 -10.39 -2.95 -10.81
N ASN A 68 -11.49 -2.97 -11.57
CA ASN A 68 -11.57 -3.71 -12.83
C ASN A 68 -10.77 -3.06 -13.97
N THR A 69 -10.47 -1.75 -13.87
CA THR A 69 -9.65 -1.04 -14.87
C THR A 69 -8.14 -1.17 -14.62
N LEU A 70 -7.71 -1.74 -13.48
CA LEU A 70 -6.30 -1.94 -13.16
C LEU A 70 -5.67 -3.01 -14.05
N THR A 71 -5.04 -2.60 -15.15
CA THR A 71 -4.27 -3.45 -16.06
C THR A 71 -2.84 -3.69 -15.58
N ALA A 72 -2.25 -2.72 -14.86
CA ALA A 72 -0.92 -2.82 -14.27
C ALA A 72 -0.98 -3.07 -12.75
N PRO A 73 0.05 -3.69 -12.15
CA PRO A 73 0.15 -3.83 -10.70
C PRO A 73 0.19 -2.47 -10.00
N ALA A 74 -0.73 -2.25 -9.05
CA ALA A 74 -0.78 -1.08 -8.18
C ALA A 74 -0.44 -1.46 -6.73
N ARG A 75 0.25 -0.57 -6.04
CA ARG A 75 0.61 -0.72 -4.62
C ARG A 75 0.02 0.43 -3.80
N VAL A 76 -0.76 0.10 -2.79
CA VAL A 76 -1.27 1.05 -1.79
C VAL A 76 -0.39 0.97 -0.55
N VAL A 77 0.20 2.08 -0.13
CA VAL A 77 1.02 2.15 1.09
C VAL A 77 0.35 3.07 2.07
N ILE A 78 0.08 2.56 3.27
CA ILE A 78 -0.44 3.35 4.39
C ILE A 78 0.65 3.40 5.45
N ALA A 79 1.21 4.58 5.66
CA ALA A 79 2.15 4.84 6.76
C ALA A 79 1.46 5.74 7.78
N ALA A 80 1.32 5.24 9.01
CA ALA A 80 0.71 5.99 10.11
C ALA A 80 1.30 5.52 11.44
N ASP A 81 1.24 6.38 12.48
CA ASP A 81 1.53 5.94 13.84
C ASP A 81 0.35 5.11 14.33
N LEU A 82 0.52 3.79 14.37
CA LEU A 82 -0.58 2.89 14.68
C LEU A 82 -0.96 2.88 16.17
N ARG A 83 -0.19 3.58 17.03
CA ARG A 83 -0.49 3.75 18.46
C ARG A 83 -1.49 4.86 18.71
N GLU A 84 -1.52 5.86 17.84
CA GLU A 84 -2.45 7.01 17.92
C GLU A 84 -3.76 6.75 17.19
N VAL A 85 -3.81 5.70 16.35
CA VAL A 85 -5.00 5.33 15.57
C VAL A 85 -5.92 4.41 16.36
N ASP A 86 -7.24 4.71 16.33
CA ASP A 86 -8.27 3.84 16.89
C ASP A 86 -8.21 2.43 16.28
N SER A 87 -8.22 1.39 17.13
CA SER A 87 -8.05 0.01 16.69
C SER A 87 -9.15 -0.43 15.72
N ARG A 88 -10.40 0.01 15.93
CA ARG A 88 -11.51 -0.32 15.02
C ARG A 88 -11.36 0.36 13.67
N ALA A 89 -10.84 1.59 13.64
CA ALA A 89 -10.55 2.27 12.38
C ALA A 89 -9.47 1.52 11.58
N ARG A 90 -8.42 1.05 12.25
CA ARG A 90 -7.38 0.22 11.63
C ARG A 90 -7.94 -1.09 11.06
N ASP A 91 -8.75 -1.79 11.84
CA ASP A 91 -9.36 -3.07 11.42
C ASP A 91 -10.25 -2.85 10.19
N ARG A 92 -11.13 -1.84 10.20
CA ARG A 92 -11.97 -1.48 9.05
C ARG A 92 -11.17 -1.19 7.79
N VAL A 93 -10.06 -0.45 7.90
CA VAL A 93 -9.19 -0.16 6.74
C VAL A 93 -8.55 -1.45 6.23
N SER A 94 -8.05 -2.30 7.13
CA SER A 94 -7.48 -3.60 6.77
C SER A 94 -8.49 -4.48 6.03
N ASP A 95 -9.75 -4.52 6.50
CA ASP A 95 -10.83 -5.29 5.88
C ASP A 95 -11.17 -4.80 4.48
N VAL A 96 -11.32 -3.48 4.31
CA VAL A 96 -11.58 -2.88 2.99
C VAL A 96 -10.44 -3.19 2.01
N LEU A 97 -9.19 -3.04 2.43
CA LEU A 97 -8.03 -3.36 1.58
C LEU A 97 -7.94 -4.84 1.25
N ALA A 98 -8.28 -5.72 2.21
CA ALA A 98 -8.35 -7.15 1.99
C ALA A 98 -9.43 -7.51 0.94
N GLU A 99 -10.61 -6.90 1.02
CA GLU A 99 -11.68 -7.06 0.02
C GLU A 99 -11.27 -6.53 -1.35
N MET A 100 -10.61 -5.36 -1.44
CA MET A 100 -10.09 -4.85 -2.70
C MET A 100 -9.08 -5.82 -3.34
N ARG A 101 -8.16 -6.37 -2.54
CA ARG A 101 -7.17 -7.37 -3.00
C ARG A 101 -7.81 -8.69 -3.42
N ARG A 102 -8.89 -9.12 -2.75
CA ARG A 102 -9.65 -10.32 -3.15
C ARG A 102 -10.29 -10.14 -4.54
N ARG A 103 -10.68 -8.92 -4.89
CA ARG A 103 -11.33 -8.62 -6.17
C ARG A 103 -10.36 -8.55 -7.35
N THR A 104 -9.13 -8.08 -7.14
CA THR A 104 -8.13 -7.98 -8.20
C THR A 104 -6.75 -8.43 -7.73
N ARG A 105 -6.08 -9.26 -8.55
CA ARG A 105 -4.71 -9.71 -8.28
C ARG A 105 -3.66 -8.61 -8.52
N ASN A 106 -4.05 -7.54 -9.20
CA ASN A 106 -3.17 -6.44 -9.54
C ASN A 106 -3.03 -5.42 -8.41
N LEU A 107 -3.74 -5.57 -7.29
CA LEU A 107 -3.61 -4.67 -6.15
C LEU A 107 -2.82 -5.33 -5.02
N ARG A 108 -1.75 -4.66 -4.57
CA ARG A 108 -1.04 -4.97 -3.33
C ARG A 108 -1.24 -3.83 -2.34
N TYR A 109 -1.23 -4.15 -1.05
CA TYR A 109 -1.24 -3.13 -0.01
C TYR A 109 -0.21 -3.45 1.07
N THR A 110 0.28 -2.41 1.74
CA THR A 110 1.20 -2.51 2.87
C THR A 110 0.83 -1.44 3.90
N ILE A 111 0.73 -1.85 5.16
CA ILE A 111 0.48 -0.95 6.29
C ILE A 111 1.76 -0.91 7.12
N ILE A 112 2.28 0.29 7.35
CA ILE A 112 3.55 0.55 8.03
C ILE A 112 3.25 1.34 9.31
N ASP A 113 3.81 0.86 10.42
CA ASP A 113 3.77 1.56 11.71
C ASP A 113 4.92 2.57 11.82
N SER A 114 4.67 3.80 11.40
CA SER A 114 5.67 4.88 11.45
C SER A 114 5.99 5.35 12.88
N GLY A 115 5.23 4.90 13.89
CA GLY A 115 5.54 5.12 15.32
C GLY A 115 6.61 4.17 15.86
N SER A 116 7.03 3.18 15.07
CA SER A 116 8.05 2.19 15.42
C SER A 116 9.37 2.44 14.67
N PRO A 117 10.55 2.20 15.29
CA PRO A 117 11.83 2.35 14.60
C PRO A 117 11.94 1.52 13.30
N ARG A 118 11.39 0.29 13.31
CA ARG A 118 11.35 -0.57 12.12
C ARG A 118 10.45 -0.01 11.02
N GLY A 119 9.29 0.54 11.35
CA GLY A 119 8.39 1.09 10.35
C GLY A 119 8.92 2.39 9.74
N VAL A 120 9.67 3.19 10.49
CA VAL A 120 10.40 4.34 9.92
C VAL A 120 11.43 3.90 8.88
N GLU A 121 12.15 2.80 9.13
CA GLU A 121 13.10 2.24 8.17
C GLU A 121 12.39 1.72 6.90
N GLN A 122 11.32 0.95 7.06
CA GLN A 122 10.49 0.48 5.94
C GLN A 122 9.88 1.63 5.12
N TYR A 123 9.43 2.69 5.79
CA TYR A 123 8.91 3.87 5.12
C TYR A 123 9.99 4.57 4.28
N ARG A 124 11.20 4.73 4.83
CA ARG A 124 12.33 5.32 4.10
C ARG A 124 12.73 4.50 2.88
N GLU A 125 12.72 3.18 3.01
CA GLU A 125 12.99 2.26 1.89
C GLU A 125 11.99 2.48 0.75
N ILE A 126 10.69 2.50 1.04
CA ILE A 126 9.64 2.74 0.03
C ILE A 126 9.76 4.13 -0.61
N VAL A 127 10.06 5.17 0.18
CA VAL A 127 10.27 6.52 -0.36
C VAL A 127 11.49 6.53 -1.28
N GLY A 128 12.56 5.82 -0.91
CA GLY A 128 13.74 5.64 -1.76
C GLY A 128 13.39 4.95 -3.09
N GLU A 129 12.67 3.83 -3.04
CA GLU A 129 12.18 3.13 -4.24
C GLU A 129 11.37 4.06 -5.16
N LEU A 130 10.47 4.86 -4.58
CA LEU A 130 9.60 5.75 -5.34
C LEU A 130 10.40 6.89 -6.01
N VAL A 131 11.32 7.50 -5.26
CA VAL A 131 12.20 8.55 -5.79
C VAL A 131 13.04 7.99 -6.93
N ASP A 132 13.64 6.81 -6.77
CA ASP A 132 14.48 6.21 -7.79
C ASP A 132 13.68 5.82 -9.04
N ALA A 133 12.44 5.36 -8.86
CA ALA A 133 11.52 5.07 -9.96
C ALA A 133 11.11 6.34 -10.75
N GLU A 134 10.89 7.47 -10.06
CA GLU A 134 10.40 8.71 -10.69
C GLU A 134 11.52 9.64 -11.19
N ARG A 135 12.76 9.48 -10.72
CA ARG A 135 13.93 10.27 -11.16
C ARG A 135 14.04 10.45 -12.68
N PRO A 136 13.87 9.43 -13.54
CA PRO A 136 13.99 9.60 -14.98
C PRO A 136 12.95 10.57 -15.55
N LEU A 137 11.69 10.45 -15.11
CA LEU A 137 10.60 11.31 -15.54
C LEU A 137 10.83 12.76 -15.11
N LEU A 138 11.26 12.97 -13.86
CA LEU A 138 11.57 14.30 -13.34
C LEU A 138 12.72 14.97 -14.12
N ARG A 139 13.73 14.20 -14.54
CA ARG A 139 14.83 14.70 -15.38
C ARG A 139 14.34 15.10 -16.77
N GLU A 140 13.51 14.29 -17.39
CA GLU A 140 12.93 14.58 -18.72
C GLU A 140 12.07 15.86 -18.69
N GLN A 141 11.24 15.99 -17.65
CA GLN A 141 10.42 17.19 -17.45
C GLN A 141 11.28 18.44 -17.20
N SER A 142 12.33 18.31 -16.38
CA SER A 142 13.28 19.41 -16.13
C SER A 142 13.98 19.85 -17.42
N ALA A 143 14.49 18.90 -18.22
CA ALA A 143 15.12 19.18 -19.50
C ALA A 143 14.15 19.86 -20.49
N SER A 144 12.88 19.42 -20.52
CA SER A 144 11.86 20.03 -21.37
C SER A 144 11.55 21.48 -20.97
N ILE A 145 11.53 21.77 -19.66
CA ILE A 145 11.36 23.12 -19.12
C ILE A 145 12.57 24.01 -19.50
N GLU A 146 13.79 23.51 -19.34
CA GLU A 146 15.01 24.24 -19.71
C GLU A 146 15.08 24.57 -21.21
N LEU A 147 14.69 23.62 -22.06
CA LEU A 147 14.58 23.85 -23.51
C LEU A 147 13.54 24.92 -23.84
N GLY A 148 12.37 24.88 -23.21
CA GLY A 148 11.33 25.89 -23.37
C GLY A 148 11.79 27.28 -22.91
N ALA A 149 12.44 27.37 -21.75
CA ALA A 149 12.99 28.61 -21.21
C ALA A 149 14.07 29.20 -22.13
N SER A 150 14.97 28.36 -22.65
CA SER A 150 16.03 28.77 -23.58
C SER A 150 15.46 29.26 -24.91
N GLY A 151 14.41 28.61 -25.42
CA GLY A 151 13.67 29.04 -26.61
C GLY A 151 13.00 30.40 -26.41
N ALA A 152 12.35 30.61 -25.28
CA ALA A 152 11.72 31.89 -24.93
C ALA A 152 12.75 33.03 -24.83
N ALA A 153 13.90 32.77 -24.18
CA ALA A 153 14.99 33.74 -24.11
C ALA A 153 15.56 34.09 -25.49
N SER A 154 15.73 33.09 -26.37
CA SER A 154 16.22 33.30 -27.74
C SER A 154 15.23 34.11 -28.58
N LEU A 155 13.93 33.84 -28.44
CA LEU A 155 12.89 34.61 -29.11
C LEU A 155 12.86 36.06 -28.62
N ALA A 156 12.96 36.28 -27.31
CA ALA A 156 13.03 37.61 -26.73
C ALA A 156 14.24 38.41 -27.27
N ALA A 157 15.41 37.76 -27.35
CA ALA A 157 16.60 38.36 -27.94
C ALA A 157 16.39 38.72 -29.42
N TYR A 158 15.82 37.82 -30.22
CA TYR A 158 15.52 38.10 -31.63
C TYR A 158 14.56 39.28 -31.81
N LEU A 159 13.48 39.33 -31.02
CA LEU A 159 12.50 40.42 -31.06
C LEU A 159 13.12 41.77 -30.68
N ASN A 160 14.00 41.77 -29.67
CA ASN A 160 14.65 42.99 -29.19
C ASN A 160 15.78 43.47 -30.11
N ASP A 161 16.64 42.56 -30.55
CA ASP A 161 17.91 42.92 -31.20
C ASP A 161 17.79 42.98 -32.73
N THR A 162 16.87 42.22 -33.32
CA THR A 162 16.71 42.14 -34.78
C THR A 162 15.43 42.82 -35.25
N LEU A 163 14.28 42.42 -34.69
CA LEU A 163 12.99 42.88 -35.19
C LEU A 163 12.71 44.34 -34.82
N SER A 164 12.97 44.73 -33.56
CA SER A 164 12.69 46.10 -33.09
C SER A 164 13.48 47.17 -33.86
N PRO A 165 14.80 47.04 -34.07
CA PRO A 165 15.56 48.02 -34.85
C PRO A 165 15.15 48.05 -36.33
N ALA A 166 14.83 46.89 -36.93
CA ALA A 166 14.36 46.82 -38.32
C ALA A 166 13.02 47.56 -38.51
N LEU A 167 12.10 47.41 -37.56
CA LEU A 167 10.81 48.13 -37.57
C LEU A 167 10.99 49.63 -37.34
N ILE A 168 11.89 50.05 -36.44
CA ILE A 168 12.21 51.46 -36.24
C ILE A 168 12.82 52.06 -37.52
N GLY A 169 13.80 51.40 -38.13
CA GLY A 169 14.43 51.86 -39.37
C GLY A 169 13.47 51.93 -40.55
N ALA A 170 12.56 50.96 -40.69
CA ALA A 170 11.49 51.02 -41.69
C ALA A 170 10.52 52.18 -41.42
N GLY A 171 10.17 52.43 -40.15
CA GLY A 171 9.32 53.56 -39.75
C GLY A 171 9.97 54.92 -40.03
N GLU A 172 11.29 55.05 -39.81
CA GLU A 172 12.05 56.26 -40.15
C GLU A 172 12.18 56.46 -41.66
N GLY A 173 12.31 55.39 -42.44
CA GLY A 173 12.33 55.45 -43.92
C GLY A 173 10.98 55.83 -44.54
N VAL A 174 9.87 55.51 -43.86
CA VAL A 174 8.50 55.90 -44.24
C VAL A 174 8.09 57.28 -43.67
N SER A 175 9.01 57.98 -42.98
CA SER A 175 8.76 59.29 -42.39
C SER A 175 8.13 60.28 -43.39
N ALA A 176 7.18 61.08 -42.90
CA ALA A 176 6.07 61.76 -43.58
C ALA A 176 6.39 62.76 -44.71
N GLY A 177 7.64 62.81 -45.18
CA GLY A 177 8.08 63.64 -46.30
C GLY A 177 8.12 62.93 -47.66
N THR A 178 7.98 61.60 -47.71
CA THR A 178 7.98 60.84 -48.97
C THR A 178 6.57 60.68 -49.56
N PRO A 179 6.40 60.64 -50.90
CA PRO A 179 5.08 60.51 -51.54
C PRO A 179 4.31 59.25 -51.11
N GLU A 180 5.02 58.17 -50.79
CA GLU A 180 4.47 56.88 -50.37
C GLU A 180 3.91 56.93 -48.92
N GLY A 181 4.56 57.67 -48.02
CA GLY A 181 4.08 57.89 -46.64
C GLY A 181 2.79 58.72 -46.57
N GLN A 182 2.59 59.66 -47.52
CA GLN A 182 1.34 60.42 -47.64
C GLN A 182 0.19 59.61 -48.27
N ALA A 183 0.49 58.58 -49.07
CA ALA A 183 -0.50 57.68 -49.65
C ALA A 183 -1.03 56.69 -48.60
N ALA A 184 -0.16 56.13 -47.76
CA ALA A 184 -0.54 55.26 -46.66
C ALA A 184 -1.41 55.98 -45.60
N LYS A 185 -1.10 57.26 -45.31
CA LYS A 185 -1.87 58.07 -44.36
C LYS A 185 -3.30 58.36 -44.83
N ARG A 186 -3.55 58.42 -46.14
CA ARG A 186 -4.89 58.61 -46.74
C ARG A 186 -5.74 57.35 -46.79
N GLN A 187 -5.17 56.16 -46.57
CA GLN A 187 -5.91 54.90 -46.52
C GLN A 187 -6.39 54.52 -45.11
N ILE A 188 -5.91 55.23 -44.08
CA ILE A 188 -6.21 54.97 -42.66
C ILE A 188 -7.22 55.99 -42.09
N GLU A 189 -7.48 57.10 -42.79
CA GLU A 189 -8.66 57.97 -42.59
C GLU A 189 -9.85 57.49 -43.44
#